data_AF-A0A1I7SJG6-F1
#
_entry.id   AF-A0A1I7SJG6-F1
#
_cell.length_a   1.000
_cell.length_b   1.000
_cell.length_c   1.000
_cell.angle_alpha   90.00
_cell.angle_beta   90.00
_cell.angle_gamma   90.00
#
_symmetry.space_group_name_H-M   'P 1'
#
loop_
_entity.id
_entity.type
_entity.pdbx_description
1 polymer ?
#
loop_
_entity_poly.entity_id
_entity_poly.type
_entity_poly.pdbx_seq_one_letter_code
_entity_poly.pdbx_strand_id
1 'polypeptide(L)'
;MLLSGLKEDQEGVWNLCDEDPDAVEAMLKHIYMNTKIDSFKLASSVIPLAHRYDLQDLKNECELVLLEKVTLESAEQAFYLAKKFDLNLLLIKSCQIIYFETHLD
;
A
#
# COMPACT_ATOMS: atom_id res chain seq x y z
N MET A 1 10.12 -4.13 -17.58
CA MET A 1 9.52 -5.45 -17.32
C MET A 1 8.85 -6.04 -18.55
N LEU A 2 8.01 -5.29 -19.26
CA LEU A 2 7.39 -5.73 -20.53
C LEU A 2 8.19 -5.41 -21.79
N LEU A 3 9.39 -4.85 -21.65
CA LEU A 3 10.29 -4.48 -22.75
C LEU A 3 11.74 -4.89 -22.45
N SER A 4 11.92 -5.85 -21.54
CA SER A 4 13.24 -6.25 -21.02
C SER A 4 13.84 -7.46 -21.74
N GLY A 5 13.17 -8.06 -22.73
CA GLY A 5 13.67 -9.26 -23.41
C GLY A 5 13.70 -10.51 -22.53
N LEU A 6 12.98 -10.50 -21.41
CA LEU A 6 12.90 -11.61 -20.45
C LEU A 6 11.73 -12.54 -20.79
N LYS A 7 11.55 -13.63 -20.04
CA LYS A 7 10.49 -14.63 -20.31
C LYS A 7 9.10 -13.98 -20.35
N GLU A 8 8.86 -13.00 -19.49
CA GLU A 8 7.62 -12.24 -19.40
C GLU A 8 7.30 -11.47 -20.70
N ASP A 9 8.34 -10.99 -21.39
CA ASP A 9 8.23 -10.30 -22.69
C ASP A 9 7.93 -11.29 -23.83
N GLN A 10 8.43 -12.53 -23.73
CA GLN A 10 8.23 -13.56 -24.77
C GLN A 10 6.91 -14.34 -24.64
N GLU A 11 6.51 -14.65 -23.41
CA GLU A 11 5.31 -15.44 -23.15
C GLU A 11 4.04 -14.56 -23.06
N GLY A 12 4.20 -13.25 -22.82
CA GLY A 12 3.08 -12.35 -22.56
C GLY A 12 2.30 -12.71 -21.29
N VAL A 13 2.86 -13.58 -20.44
CA VAL A 13 2.29 -14.04 -19.19
C VAL A 13 3.22 -13.63 -18.05
N TRP A 14 2.61 -13.13 -16.99
CA TRP A 14 3.33 -12.73 -15.79
C TRP A 14 2.68 -13.35 -14.56
N ASN A 15 3.46 -14.15 -13.83
CA ASN A 15 3.01 -14.82 -12.62
C ASN A 15 3.29 -13.99 -11.37
N LEU A 16 2.22 -13.63 -10.66
CA LEU A 16 2.22 -12.87 -9.40
C LEU A 16 1.78 -13.75 -8.22
N CYS A 17 2.27 -14.99 -8.14
CA CYS A 17 1.77 -16.00 -7.20
C CYS A 17 1.94 -15.63 -5.71
N ASP A 18 2.89 -14.75 -5.40
CA ASP A 18 3.18 -14.33 -4.02
C ASP A 18 2.35 -13.11 -3.57
N GLU A 19 1.55 -12.54 -4.46
CA GLU A 19 0.80 -11.30 -4.22
C GLU A 19 -0.68 -11.60 -3.93
N ASP A 20 -1.31 -10.76 -3.11
CA ASP A 20 -2.73 -10.82 -2.81
C ASP A 20 -3.57 -10.53 -4.08
N PRO A 21 -4.40 -11.47 -4.56
CA PRO A 21 -5.19 -11.28 -5.78
C PRO A 21 -6.06 -10.02 -5.75
N ASP A 22 -6.65 -9.71 -4.58
CA ASP A 22 -7.51 -8.54 -4.42
C ASP A 22 -6.71 -7.24 -4.57
N ALA A 23 -5.47 -7.23 -4.07
CA ALA A 23 -4.56 -6.09 -4.18
C ALA A 23 -4.07 -5.88 -5.61
N VAL A 24 -3.78 -6.97 -6.33
CA VAL A 24 -3.42 -6.91 -7.75
C VAL A 24 -4.58 -6.39 -8.58
N GLU A 25 -5.80 -6.89 -8.34
CA GLU A 25 -7.00 -6.41 -9.02
C GLU A 25 -7.23 -4.92 -8.75
N ALA A 26 -7.10 -4.48 -7.50
CA ALA A 26 -7.25 -3.07 -7.11
C ALA A 26 -6.21 -2.17 -7.79
N MET A 27 -4.95 -2.60 -7.82
CA MET A 27 -3.88 -1.88 -8.53
C MET A 27 -4.20 -1.75 -10.02
N LEU A 28 -4.63 -2.83 -10.68
CA LEU A 28 -4.98 -2.81 -12.11
C LEU A 28 -6.19 -1.91 -12.37
N LYS A 29 -7.24 -1.97 -11.54
CA LYS A 29 -8.39 -1.06 -11.65
C LYS A 29 -7.99 0.39 -11.50
N HIS A 30 -7.06 0.71 -10.59
CA HIS A 30 -6.54 2.06 -10.47
C HIS A 30 -5.80 2.49 -11.75
N ILE A 31 -4.89 1.67 -12.27
CA ILE A 31 -4.11 1.99 -13.49
C ILE A 31 -5.03 2.25 -14.70
N TYR A 32 -6.03 1.39 -14.91
CA TYR A 32 -6.84 1.43 -16.13
C TYR A 32 -8.11 2.28 -16.01
N MET A 33 -8.67 2.43 -14.81
CA MET A 33 -9.97 3.05 -14.60
C MET A 33 -9.94 4.21 -13.61
N ASN A 34 -8.77 4.54 -13.03
CA ASN A 34 -8.62 5.53 -11.97
C ASN A 34 -9.57 5.28 -10.79
N THR A 35 -9.83 3.99 -10.49
CA THR A 35 -10.66 3.59 -9.35
C THR A 35 -9.95 3.90 -8.04
N LYS A 36 -10.70 4.48 -7.11
CA LYS A 36 -10.20 4.81 -5.77
C LYS A 36 -10.21 3.61 -4.85
N ILE A 37 -9.21 3.53 -3.97
CA ILE A 37 -9.17 2.57 -2.87
C ILE A 37 -9.73 3.24 -1.62
N ASP A 38 -10.64 2.57 -0.91
CA ASP A 38 -11.32 3.13 0.27
C ASP A 38 -11.23 2.25 1.53
N SER A 39 -10.66 1.05 1.41
CA SER A 39 -10.51 0.10 2.50
C SER A 39 -9.12 0.15 3.09
N PHE A 40 -9.01 0.23 4.42
CA PHE A 40 -7.72 0.21 5.13
C PHE A 40 -6.92 -1.06 4.84
N LYS A 41 -7.59 -2.22 4.85
CA LYS A 41 -6.96 -3.51 4.58
C LYS A 41 -6.43 -3.55 3.15
N LEU A 42 -7.25 -3.13 2.18
CA LEU A 42 -6.86 -3.15 0.78
C LEU A 42 -5.72 -2.16 0.49
N ALA A 43 -5.80 -0.93 1.02
CA ALA A 43 -4.73 0.05 0.90
C ALA A 43 -3.41 -0.46 1.49
N SER A 44 -3.47 -1.17 2.62
CA SER A 44 -2.29 -1.79 3.24
C SER A 44 -1.67 -2.87 2.34
N SER A 45 -2.49 -3.69 1.68
CA SER A 45 -2.03 -4.73 0.75
C SER A 45 -1.53 -4.15 -0.60
N VAL A 46 -2.03 -3.00 -1.03
CA VAL A 46 -1.66 -2.37 -2.31
C VAL A 46 -0.36 -1.58 -2.22
N ILE A 47 -0.01 -1.00 -1.07
CA ILE A 47 1.23 -0.23 -0.89
C ILE A 47 2.51 -0.98 -1.32
N PRO A 48 2.73 -2.25 -0.94
CA PRO A 48 3.87 -3.03 -1.41
C PRO A 48 3.95 -3.12 -2.94
N LEU A 49 2.81 -3.34 -3.60
CA LEU A 49 2.70 -3.41 -5.06
C LEU A 49 3.00 -2.05 -5.70
N ALA A 50 2.36 -0.99 -5.19
CA ALA A 50 2.53 0.37 -5.68
C ALA A 50 4.00 0.82 -5.55
N HIS A 51 4.67 0.46 -4.46
CA HIS A 51 6.11 0.71 -4.30
C HIS A 51 6.96 -0.11 -5.28
N ARG A 52 6.68 -1.41 -5.41
CA ARG A 52 7.42 -2.32 -6.30
C ARG A 52 7.36 -1.91 -7.77
N TYR A 53 6.22 -1.39 -8.21
CA TYR A 53 5.98 -0.97 -9.60
C TYR A 53 6.10 0.53 -9.82
N ASP A 54 6.64 1.26 -8.83
CA ASP A 54 6.87 2.71 -8.89
C ASP A 54 5.62 3.54 -9.23
N LEU A 55 4.46 3.11 -8.71
CA LEU A 55 3.18 3.79 -8.86
C LEU A 55 2.99 4.80 -7.72
N GLN A 56 3.73 5.91 -7.77
CA GLN A 56 3.77 6.89 -6.67
C GLN A 56 2.40 7.50 -6.37
N ASP A 57 1.60 7.82 -7.39
CA ASP A 57 0.26 8.40 -7.20
C ASP A 57 -0.67 7.44 -6.43
N LEU A 58 -0.65 6.16 -6.79
CA LEU A 58 -1.39 5.10 -6.08
C LEU A 58 -0.86 4.92 -4.65
N LYS A 59 0.46 4.94 -4.46
CA LYS A 59 1.07 4.82 -3.13
C LYS A 59 0.60 5.97 -2.22
N ASN A 60 0.60 7.19 -2.74
CA ASN A 60 0.16 8.39 -2.02
C ASN A 60 -1.35 8.34 -1.71
N GLU A 61 -2.17 7.89 -2.66
CA GLU A 61 -3.61 7.70 -2.42
C GLU A 61 -3.86 6.68 -1.30
N CYS A 62 -3.18 5.52 -1.35
CA CYS A 62 -3.27 4.53 -0.29
C CYS A 62 -2.81 5.10 1.06
N GLU A 63 -1.73 5.89 1.09
CA GLU A 63 -1.27 6.55 2.32
C GLU A 63 -2.35 7.44 2.92
N LEU A 64 -3.06 8.24 2.11
CA LEU A 64 -4.15 9.09 2.58
C LEU A 64 -5.31 8.26 3.18
N VAL A 65 -5.67 7.16 2.53
CA VAL A 65 -6.73 6.25 3.02
C VAL A 65 -6.34 5.65 4.38
N LEU A 66 -5.09 5.21 4.52
CA LEU A 66 -4.58 4.70 5.80
C LEU A 66 -4.52 5.81 6.85
N LEU A 67 -4.12 7.02 6.48
CA LEU A 67 -4.10 8.17 7.37
C LEU A 67 -5.50 8.47 7.91
N GLU A 68 -6.54 8.44 7.07
CA GLU A 68 -7.91 8.72 7.49
C GLU A 68 -8.50 7.63 8.40
N LYS A 69 -8.09 6.38 8.20
CA LYS A 69 -8.74 5.20 8.80
C LYS A 69 -7.94 4.52 9.90
N VAL A 70 -6.69 4.92 10.14
CA VAL A 70 -5.88 4.39 11.23
C VAL A 70 -6.57 4.60 12.58
N THR A 71 -6.62 3.53 13.37
CA THR A 71 -7.19 3.46 14.72
C THR A 71 -6.11 3.11 15.73
N LEU A 72 -6.42 3.18 17.02
CA LEU A 72 -5.52 2.72 18.09
C LEU A 72 -5.03 1.28 17.83
N GLU A 73 -5.97 0.37 17.59
CA GLU A 73 -5.71 -1.07 17.35
C GLU A 73 -4.84 -1.34 16.11
N SER A 74 -4.90 -0.47 15.09
CA SER A 74 -4.16 -0.63 13.84
C SER A 74 -2.92 0.25 13.75
N ALA A 75 -2.64 1.07 14.78
CA ALA A 75 -1.57 2.06 14.75
C ALA A 75 -0.18 1.41 14.67
N GLU A 76 0.06 0.33 15.41
CA GLU A 76 1.34 -0.39 15.33
C GLU A 76 1.59 -0.97 13.93
N GLN A 77 0.58 -1.65 13.37
CA GLN A 77 0.67 -2.19 12.01
C GLN A 77 0.93 -1.08 10.99
N ALA A 78 0.20 0.04 11.09
CA ALA A 78 0.38 1.20 10.23
C ALA A 78 1.78 1.81 10.38
N PHE A 79 2.33 1.89 11.60
CA PHE A 79 3.68 2.37 11.85
C PHE A 79 4.74 1.52 11.16
N TYR A 80 4.67 0.19 11.30
CA TYR A 80 5.61 -0.72 10.65
C TYR A 80 5.52 -0.64 9.12
N LEU A 81 4.30 -0.58 8.59
CA LEU A 81 4.08 -0.42 7.16
C LEU A 81 4.66 0.90 6.65
N ALA A 82 4.37 2.00 7.35
CA ALA A 82 4.83 3.33 7.00
C ALA A 82 6.35 3.45 7.00
N LYS A 83 7.00 2.87 8.01
CA LYS A 83 8.46 2.84 8.11
C LYS A 83 9.08 2.00 6.99
N LYS A 84 8.45 0.90 6.58
CA LYS A 84 8.97 -0.01 5.56
C LYS A 84 8.89 0.58 4.15
N PHE A 85 7.86 1.37 3.85
CA PHE A 85 7.56 1.86 2.51
C PHE A 85 7.66 3.39 2.37
N ASP A 86 8.33 4.05 3.32
CA ASP A 86 8.57 5.49 3.36
C ASP A 86 7.28 6.31 3.19
N LEU A 87 6.30 6.06 4.07
CA LEU A 87 5.01 6.77 4.14
C LEU A 87 5.04 7.78 5.29
N ASN A 88 5.56 8.97 5.02
CA ASN A 88 5.91 9.94 6.06
C ASN A 88 4.70 10.45 6.87
N LEU A 89 3.55 10.68 6.22
CA LEU A 89 2.37 11.20 6.91
C LEU A 89 1.77 10.13 7.81
N LEU A 90 1.68 8.90 7.30
CA LEU A 90 1.20 7.77 8.09
C LEU A 90 2.13 7.45 9.25
N LEU A 91 3.46 7.57 9.05
CA LEU A 91 4.45 7.36 10.10
C LEU A 91 4.26 8.33 11.26
N ILE A 92 4.08 9.62 10.98
CA ILE A 92 3.86 10.64 12.00
C ILE A 92 2.56 10.38 12.76
N LYS A 93 1.46 10.09 12.04
CA LYS A 93 0.15 9.88 12.65
C LYS A 93 0.12 8.62 13.53
N SER A 94 0.66 7.51 13.04
CA SER A 94 0.74 6.26 13.81
C SER A 94 1.62 6.42 15.06
N CYS A 95 2.78 7.09 14.95
CA CYS A 95 3.60 7.47 16.10
C CYS A 95 2.82 8.25 17.15
N GLN A 96 2.05 9.26 16.74
CA GLN A 96 1.26 10.08 17.65
C GLN A 96 0.25 9.21 18.41
N ILE A 97 -0.48 8.35 17.71
CA ILE A 97 -1.48 7.46 18.33
C ILE A 97 -0.83 6.54 19.38
N ILE A 98 0.26 5.86 19.03
CA ILE A 98 1.00 4.95 19.93
C ILE A 98 1.56 5.71 21.15
N TYR A 99 2.11 6.90 20.94
CA TYR A 99 2.64 7.71 22.03
C TYR A 99 1.55 8.12 23.02
N PHE A 100 0.37 8.54 22.54
CA PHE A 100 -0.72 8.91 23.43
C PHE A 100 -1.29 7.72 24.19
N GLU A 101 -1.39 6.54 23.57
CA GLU A 101 -1.81 5.31 24.24
C GLU A 101 -0.94 5.00 25.46
N THR A 102 0.38 5.03 25.27
CA THR A 102 1.37 4.70 26.33
C THR A 102 1.46 5.72 27.48
N HIS A 103 0.86 6.90 27.34
CA HIS A 103 0.90 7.98 28.35
C HIS A 103 -0.48 8.34 28.93
N LEU A 104 -1.54 7.62 28.53
CA LEU A 104 -2.89 7.77 29.06
C LEU A 104 -3.27 6.70 30.09
N ASP A 105 -2.39 5.72 30.35
CA ASP A 105 -2.49 4.72 31.43
C ASP A 105 -1.68 5.11 32.68
#